data_AF-A0A7I7RII9-F1
#
_entry.id   AF-A0A7I7RII9-F1
#
_cell.length_a   1.000
_cell.length_b   1.000
_cell.length_c   1.000
_cell.angle_alpha   90.00
_cell.angle_beta   90.00
_cell.angle_gamma   90.00
#
_symmetry.space_group_name_H-M   'P 1'
#
loop_
_entity.id
_entity.type
_entity.pdbx_description
1 polymer ?
#
loop_
_entity_poly.entity_id
_entity_poly.type
_entity_poly.pdbx_seq_one_letter_code
_entity_poly.pdbx_strand_id
1 'polypeptide(L)'
;MSGANDSAPVSGANDEAAVSGANDEAAVSGANEALNDHEAHIQVVRGEPTDEEMAALMAVLAAASSVPAEPREQEENLWGHPVDRLRYTPFSWQRVTLVERTHMRRR
;
A
#
# COMPACT_ATOMS: atom_id res chain seq x y z
N MET A 1 3.70 -12.59 51.66
CA MET A 1 2.57 -13.31 51.03
C MET A 1 1.41 -12.35 50.90
N SER A 2 0.63 -12.50 49.83
CA SER A 2 -0.59 -11.74 49.46
C SER A 2 -0.37 -10.45 48.66
N GLY A 3 -0.91 -10.51 47.44
CA GLY A 3 -1.08 -9.43 46.49
C GLY A 3 -1.84 -10.01 45.30
N ALA A 4 -3.09 -10.43 45.55
CA ALA A 4 -4.00 -10.91 44.52
C ALA A 4 -4.37 -9.75 43.60
N ASN A 5 -4.11 -9.88 42.31
CA ASN A 5 -4.73 -9.08 41.28
C ASN A 5 -5.26 -10.05 40.23
N ASP A 6 -6.48 -10.52 40.49
CA ASP A 6 -7.29 -11.26 39.54
C ASP A 6 -8.23 -10.25 38.88
N SER A 7 -8.05 -10.04 37.58
CA SER A 7 -8.95 -9.23 36.75
C SER A 7 -8.82 -9.67 35.30
N ALA A 8 -9.57 -10.71 34.95
CA ALA A 8 -10.00 -11.00 33.59
C ALA A 8 -11.54 -10.96 33.57
N PRO A 9 -12.21 -10.88 32.40
CA PRO A 9 -11.87 -10.24 31.14
C PRO A 9 -12.84 -9.10 30.80
N VAL A 10 -12.39 -8.05 30.09
CA VAL A 10 -13.30 -7.06 29.51
C VAL A 10 -14.03 -7.72 28.33
N SER A 11 -15.22 -8.25 28.60
CA SER A 11 -16.20 -8.62 27.58
C SER A 11 -16.75 -7.33 26.98
N GLY A 12 -16.17 -6.90 25.87
CA GLY A 12 -16.72 -5.87 25.01
C GLY A 12 -17.24 -6.55 23.75
N ALA A 13 -18.56 -6.55 23.57
CA ALA A 13 -19.23 -7.01 22.38
C ALA A 13 -18.66 -6.29 21.14
N ASN A 14 -17.89 -7.00 20.31
CA ASN A 14 -17.71 -6.60 18.92
C ASN A 14 -18.94 -7.08 18.17
N ASP A 15 -20.07 -6.42 18.40
CA ASP A 15 -21.21 -6.52 17.51
C ASP A 15 -20.80 -5.92 16.17
N GLU A 16 -20.91 -6.75 15.13
CA GLU A 16 -20.74 -6.40 13.73
C GLU A 16 -21.65 -5.22 13.37
N ALA A 17 -21.11 -4.01 13.46
CA ALA A 17 -21.73 -2.85 12.84
C ALA A 17 -21.58 -3.01 11.33
N ALA A 18 -22.63 -3.52 10.69
CA ALA A 18 -22.81 -3.51 9.25
C ALA A 18 -22.42 -2.13 8.69
N VAL A 19 -21.31 -2.07 7.94
CA VAL A 19 -21.05 -0.98 6.99
C VAL A 19 -22.11 -1.12 5.91
N SER A 20 -23.25 -0.47 6.13
CA SER A 20 -24.27 -0.27 5.12
C SER A 20 -23.67 0.57 4.01
N GLY A 21 -23.61 -0.02 2.81
CA GLY A 21 -23.16 0.66 1.60
C GLY A 21 -24.01 1.90 1.34
N ALA A 22 -23.37 3.06 1.47
CA ALA A 22 -23.79 4.28 0.82
C ALA A 22 -22.65 4.68 -0.13
N ASN A 23 -22.52 3.93 -1.23
CA ASN A 23 -21.82 4.46 -2.41
C ASN A 23 -22.83 5.36 -3.10
N ASP A 24 -23.05 6.54 -2.52
CA ASP A 24 -23.71 7.63 -3.22
C ASP A 24 -22.83 7.98 -4.43
N GLU A 25 -23.36 7.73 -5.63
CA GLU A 25 -22.80 8.19 -6.90
C GLU A 25 -22.76 9.72 -6.88
N ALA A 26 -21.68 10.26 -6.32
CA ALA A 26 -21.36 11.66 -6.39
C ALA A 26 -21.15 12.02 -7.87
N ALA A 27 -22.09 12.79 -8.39
CA ALA A 27 -22.10 13.38 -9.72
C ALA A 27 -20.69 13.82 -10.15
N VAL A 28 -20.11 13.11 -11.12
CA VAL A 28 -18.98 13.60 -11.92
C VAL A 28 -19.51 14.68 -12.85
N SER A 29 -19.55 15.91 -12.34
CA SER A 29 -19.67 17.10 -13.17
C SER A 29 -18.79 18.18 -12.54
N GLY A 30 -17.50 18.07 -12.85
CA GLY A 30 -16.45 18.94 -12.35
C GLY A 30 -15.32 19.03 -13.37
N ALA A 31 -15.50 19.95 -14.33
CA ALA A 31 -14.46 20.68 -15.04
C ALA A 31 -13.38 19.85 -15.78
N ASN A 32 -13.66 19.66 -17.06
CA ASN A 32 -12.82 19.15 -18.15
C ASN A 32 -11.64 20.10 -18.50
N GLU A 33 -10.89 20.59 -17.51
CA GLU A 33 -9.91 21.67 -17.66
C GLU A 33 -8.62 21.39 -16.86
N ALA A 34 -7.94 20.25 -17.08
CA ALA A 34 -6.55 20.00 -16.63
C ALA A 34 -5.88 18.69 -17.14
N LEU A 35 -6.42 17.98 -18.15
CA LEU A 35 -6.00 16.61 -18.49
C LEU A 35 -5.05 16.48 -19.69
N ASN A 36 -4.22 17.49 -19.99
CA ASN A 36 -3.43 17.51 -21.23
C ASN A 36 -1.93 17.18 -21.08
N ASP A 37 -1.46 16.66 -19.94
CA ASP A 37 -0.05 16.25 -19.81
C ASP A 37 0.23 14.83 -20.34
N HIS A 38 -0.81 14.04 -20.63
CA HIS A 38 -0.68 12.71 -21.24
C HIS A 38 -1.75 12.57 -22.32
N GLU A 39 -1.39 12.87 -23.58
CA GLU A 39 -2.26 12.58 -24.70
C GLU A 39 -2.67 11.10 -24.66
N ALA A 40 -3.96 10.81 -24.84
CA ALA A 40 -4.46 9.44 -24.84
C ALA A 40 -3.74 8.61 -25.92
N HIS A 41 -2.96 7.62 -25.49
CA HIS A 41 -2.14 6.78 -26.38
C HIS A 41 -2.96 5.84 -27.26
N ILE A 42 -4.24 5.63 -26.95
CA ILE A 42 -5.16 4.78 -27.71
C ILE A 42 -6.44 5.58 -27.94
N GLN A 43 -6.88 5.69 -29.21
CA GLN A 43 -8.04 6.49 -29.62
C GLN A 43 -8.99 5.70 -30.51
N VAL A 44 -10.30 5.90 -30.32
CA VAL A 44 -11.34 5.32 -31.19
C VAL A 44 -11.51 6.23 -32.40
N VAL A 45 -11.05 5.76 -33.56
CA VAL A 45 -11.11 6.54 -34.82
C VAL A 45 -12.50 6.48 -35.46
N ARG A 46 -13.28 5.43 -35.18
CA ARG A 46 -14.59 5.20 -35.79
C ARG A 46 -15.48 4.34 -34.89
N GLY A 47 -16.78 4.66 -34.86
CA GLY A 47 -17.81 3.93 -34.13
C GLY A 47 -18.17 4.59 -32.80
N GLU A 48 -19.26 4.15 -32.20
CA GLU A 48 -19.72 4.55 -30.86
C GLU A 48 -19.71 3.30 -29.98
N PRO A 49 -18.54 2.85 -29.49
CA PRO A 49 -18.46 1.69 -28.63
C PRO A 49 -19.19 1.97 -27.31
N THR A 50 -19.86 0.95 -26.77
CA THR A 50 -20.51 1.08 -25.48
C THR A 50 -19.49 1.01 -24.34
N ASP A 51 -19.85 1.52 -23.17
CA ASP A 51 -18.99 1.48 -21.98
C ASP A 51 -18.62 0.03 -21.59
N GLU A 52 -19.53 -0.92 -21.84
CA GLU A 52 -19.29 -2.36 -21.61
C GLU A 52 -18.20 -2.91 -22.53
N GLU A 53 -18.19 -2.53 -23.80
CA GLU A 53 -17.19 -2.97 -24.78
C GLU A 53 -15.81 -2.39 -24.44
N MET A 54 -15.77 -1.11 -24.02
CA MET A 54 -14.55 -0.46 -23.57
C MET A 54 -14.00 -1.11 -22.29
N ALA A 55 -14.86 -1.46 -21.34
CA ALA A 55 -14.47 -2.17 -20.13
C ALA A 55 -13.91 -3.57 -20.44
N ALA A 56 -14.56 -4.31 -21.35
CA ALA A 56 -14.09 -5.62 -21.80
C ALA A 56 -12.71 -5.52 -22.47
N LEU A 57 -12.50 -4.52 -23.34
CA LEU A 57 -11.21 -4.25 -23.97
C LEU A 57 -10.12 -3.97 -22.92
N MET A 58 -10.39 -3.09 -21.95
CA MET A 58 -9.43 -2.74 -20.90
C MET A 58 -9.11 -3.93 -20.01
N ALA A 59 -10.10 -4.78 -19.68
CA ALA A 59 -9.88 -6.00 -18.92
C ALA A 59 -8.94 -6.97 -19.64
N VAL A 60 -9.11 -7.15 -20.96
CA VAL A 60 -8.23 -7.98 -21.78
C VAL A 60 -6.83 -7.37 -21.88
N LEU A 61 -6.72 -6.06 -22.10
CA LEU A 61 -5.43 -5.38 -22.16
C LEU A 61 -4.68 -5.48 -20.83
N ALA A 62 -5.38 -5.24 -19.71
CA ALA A 62 -4.83 -5.40 -18.37
C ALA A 62 -4.36 -6.85 -18.15
N ALA A 63 -5.18 -7.84 -18.49
CA ALA A 63 -4.81 -9.25 -18.37
C ALA A 63 -3.61 -9.64 -19.25
N ALA A 64 -3.56 -9.17 -20.50
CA ALA A 64 -2.44 -9.41 -21.41
C ALA A 64 -1.15 -8.72 -20.97
N SER A 65 -1.26 -7.53 -20.37
CA SER A 65 -0.11 -6.78 -19.81
C SER A 65 0.33 -7.31 -18.44
N SER A 66 -0.53 -8.07 -17.77
CA SER A 66 -0.27 -8.66 -16.46
C SER A 66 0.65 -9.87 -16.61
N VAL A 67 1.94 -9.60 -16.80
CA VAL A 67 2.97 -10.56 -16.42
C VAL A 67 2.97 -10.55 -14.89
N PRO A 68 2.70 -11.68 -14.20
CA PRO A 68 2.94 -11.74 -12.77
C PRO A 68 4.43 -11.43 -12.60
N ALA A 69 4.73 -10.27 -12.02
CA ALA A 69 6.10 -9.95 -11.68
C ALA A 69 6.58 -11.13 -10.83
N GLU A 70 7.65 -11.81 -11.25
CA GLU A 70 8.38 -12.69 -10.36
C GLU A 70 8.52 -11.95 -9.02
N PRO A 71 8.37 -12.62 -7.85
CA PRO A 71 8.54 -11.96 -6.57
C PRO A 71 9.84 -11.19 -6.61
N ARG A 72 9.75 -9.88 -6.86
CA ARG A 72 10.92 -9.05 -7.08
C ARG A 72 11.70 -9.17 -5.80
N GLU A 73 12.98 -9.47 -5.89
CA GLU A 73 13.85 -9.42 -4.72
C GLU A 73 13.53 -8.10 -4.03
N GLN A 74 12.99 -8.23 -2.81
CA GLN A 74 12.41 -7.09 -2.13
C GLN A 74 13.55 -6.11 -1.94
N GLU A 75 13.44 -4.91 -2.54
CA GLU A 75 14.49 -3.90 -2.41
C GLU A 75 14.82 -3.75 -0.93
N GLU A 76 16.10 -3.88 -0.59
CA GLU A 76 16.52 -3.91 0.79
C GLU A 76 16.15 -2.58 1.45
N ASN A 77 15.07 -2.58 2.22
CA ASN A 77 14.60 -1.40 2.93
C ASN A 77 15.55 -1.09 4.08
N LEU A 78 16.54 -0.25 3.80
CA LEU A 78 17.51 0.23 4.80
C LEU A 78 16.87 1.21 5.81
N TRP A 79 15.62 1.63 5.57
CA TRP A 79 14.90 2.55 6.44
C TRP A 79 14.20 1.81 7.57
N GLY A 80 14.33 2.32 8.79
CA GLY A 80 13.57 1.81 9.94
C GLY A 80 14.19 0.59 10.61
N HIS A 81 15.47 0.29 10.35
CA HIS A 81 16.19 -0.80 10.99
C HIS A 81 16.16 -0.64 12.53
N PRO A 82 15.93 -1.70 13.32
CA PRO A 82 15.85 -1.59 14.79
C PRO A 82 17.06 -0.92 15.44
N VAL A 83 18.22 -1.04 14.78
CA VAL A 83 19.49 -0.44 15.24
C VAL A 83 19.44 1.09 15.26
N ASP A 84 18.69 1.72 14.36
CA ASP A 84 18.60 3.18 14.30
C ASP A 84 17.83 3.75 15.48
N ARG A 85 16.91 2.96 16.04
CA ARG A 85 16.06 3.32 17.19
C ARG A 85 16.76 3.15 18.54
N LEU A 86 17.97 2.58 18.58
CA LEU A 86 18.71 2.37 19.83
C LEU A 86 19.15 3.70 20.44
N ARG A 87 18.75 3.97 21.68
CA ARG A 87 19.12 5.19 22.43
C ARG A 87 20.50 5.09 23.08
N TYR A 88 21.51 4.65 22.32
CA TYR A 88 22.89 4.72 22.75
C TYR A 88 23.48 6.11 22.51
N THR A 89 24.49 6.46 23.29
CA THR A 89 25.35 7.61 22.96
C THR A 89 26.00 7.40 21.59
N PRO A 90 26.23 8.47 20.81
CA PRO A 90 26.74 8.37 19.44
C PRO A 90 28.11 7.69 19.33
N PHE A 91 28.90 7.69 20.41
CA PHE A 91 30.23 7.06 20.48
C PHE A 91 30.22 5.65 21.09
N SER A 92 29.04 5.07 21.33
CA SER A 92 28.92 3.70 21.84
C SER A 92 29.39 2.69 20.79
N TRP A 93 30.42 1.91 21.13
CA TRP A 93 30.92 0.86 20.26
C TRP A 93 29.87 -0.21 19.94
N GLN A 94 28.91 -0.45 20.83
CA GLN A 94 27.77 -1.34 20.58
C GLN A 94 26.91 -0.84 19.41
N ARG A 95 26.61 0.46 19.36
CA ARG A 95 25.83 1.07 18.26
C ARG A 95 26.63 1.05 16.96
N VAL A 96 27.91 1.45 17.01
CA VAL A 96 28.80 1.48 15.82
C VAL A 96 28.89 0.09 15.18
N THR A 97 29.15 -0.94 15.99
CA THR A 97 29.30 -2.32 15.50
C THR A 97 28.00 -2.86 14.90
N LEU A 98 26.85 -2.57 15.53
CA LEU A 98 25.55 -3.00 15.02
C LEU A 98 25.20 -2.31 13.71
N VAL A 99 25.40 -0.99 13.60
CA VAL A 99 25.16 -0.23 12.36
C VAL A 99 26.03 -0.73 11.23
N GLU A 100 27.32 -0.94 11.49
CA GLU A 100 28.28 -1.42 10.48
C GLU A 100 27.89 -2.81 9.96
N ARG A 101 27.50 -3.72 10.85
CA ARG A 101 27.07 -5.08 10.46
C ARG A 101 25.77 -5.11 9.66
N THR A 102 24.85 -4.18 9.91
CA THR A 102 23.51 -4.21 9.29
C THR A 102 23.43 -3.37 8.03
N HIS A 103 24.18 -2.25 7.96
CA HIS A 103 24.14 -1.34 6.81
C HIS A 103 25.33 -1.52 5.86
N MET A 104 26.49 -1.99 6.32
CA MET A 104 27.70 -2.10 5.48
C MET A 104 28.00 -3.52 4.99
N ARG A 105 27.29 -4.55 5.49
CA ARG A 105 27.34 -5.88 4.87
C ARG A 105 26.53 -5.88 3.58
N ARG A 106 27.18 -5.49 2.47
CA ARG A 106 26.67 -5.81 1.13
C ARG A 106 26.75 -7.33 0.95
N ARG A 107 25.62 -7.93 0.56
CA ARG A 107 25.58 -9.31 0.05
C ARG A 107 26.20 -9.39 -1.33
#